data_AF-W7IQ68-F1
#
_entry.id   AF-W7IQ68-F1
#
_cell.length_a   1.000
_cell.length_b   1.000
_cell.length_c   1.000
_cell.angle_alpha   90.00
_cell.angle_beta   90.00
_cell.angle_gamma   90.00
#
_symmetry.space_group_name_H-M   'P 1'
#
loop_
_entity.id
_entity.type
_entity.pdbx_description
1 polymer ?
#
loop_
_entity_poly.entity_id
_entity_poly.type
_entity_poly.pdbx_seq_one_letter_code
_entity_poly.pdbx_strand_id
1 'polypeptide(L)'
;MGWSAPWVSSADSAYNRDWGWTREDGEYPGVSFYVRTGDDVFLTYVTEGRGVEPLSGFAGYLDRTVFGRQESWEDSPTGWPTGDPHTRNRRHDEYPAE
;
A
#
# COMPACT_ATOMS: atom_id res chain seq x y z
N MET A 1 16.72 9.14 -8.55
CA MET A 1 16.08 8.32 -7.50
C MET A 1 16.13 6.87 -7.98
N GLY A 2 17.01 6.03 -7.43
CA GLY A 2 17.35 4.68 -7.91
C GLY A 2 16.30 3.59 -7.62
N TRP A 3 15.02 3.91 -7.68
CA TRP A 3 13.96 2.92 -7.45
C TRP A 3 13.81 2.02 -8.68
N SER A 4 13.80 0.70 -8.46
CA SER A 4 13.53 -0.29 -9.51
C SER A 4 12.03 -0.52 -9.74
N ALA A 5 11.18 -0.06 -8.82
CA ALA A 5 9.74 -0.15 -8.94
C ALA A 5 9.17 1.00 -9.81
N PRO A 6 8.09 0.76 -10.57
CA PRO A 6 7.36 1.83 -11.23
C PRO A 6 6.86 2.83 -10.18
N TRP A 7 7.11 4.12 -10.43
CA TRP A 7 6.56 5.20 -9.62
C TRP A 7 5.70 6.09 -10.51
N VAL A 8 4.63 6.62 -9.91
CA VAL A 8 3.74 7.60 -10.52
C VAL A 8 3.54 8.75 -9.54
N SER A 9 3.20 9.93 -10.06
CA SER A 9 2.88 11.10 -9.24
C SER A 9 1.53 11.66 -9.67
N SER A 10 0.77 12.15 -8.69
CA SER A 10 -0.46 12.91 -8.92
C SER A 10 -0.21 14.42 -9.11
N ALA A 11 1.06 14.85 -9.16
CA ALA A 11 1.41 16.23 -9.48
C ALA A 11 0.76 16.65 -10.80
N ASP A 12 0.26 17.89 -10.84
CA ASP A 12 -0.45 18.47 -11.98
C ASP A 12 -1.71 17.71 -12.46
N SER A 13 -2.30 16.89 -11.58
CA SER A 13 -3.59 16.22 -11.83
C SER A 13 -4.69 16.67 -10.87
N ALA A 14 -5.95 16.34 -11.20
CA ALA A 14 -7.10 16.57 -10.32
C ALA A 14 -7.26 15.50 -9.23
N TYR A 15 -6.48 14.41 -9.30
CA TYR A 15 -6.63 13.21 -8.48
C TYR A 15 -6.75 13.53 -6.98
N ASN A 16 -5.88 14.38 -6.41
CA ASN A 16 -5.96 14.67 -4.98
C ASN A 16 -7.23 15.42 -4.55
N ARG A 17 -7.79 16.23 -5.45
CA ARG A 17 -9.05 16.94 -5.21
C ARG A 17 -10.24 16.02 -5.38
N ASP A 18 -10.24 15.19 -6.41
CA ASP A 18 -11.32 14.24 -6.70
C ASP A 18 -11.54 13.25 -5.55
N TRP A 19 -10.47 12.87 -4.86
CA TRP A 19 -10.52 11.99 -3.70
C TRP A 19 -10.57 12.71 -2.35
N GLY A 20 -10.57 14.04 -2.33
CA GLY A 20 -10.75 14.83 -1.12
C GLY A 20 -9.55 14.87 -0.18
N TRP A 21 -8.35 14.49 -0.63
CA TRP A 21 -7.10 14.73 0.14
C TRP A 21 -6.71 16.21 0.09
N THR A 22 -6.99 16.88 -1.03
CA THR A 22 -6.87 18.34 -1.14
C THR A 22 -8.25 18.96 -1.18
N ARG A 23 -8.58 19.80 -0.21
CA ARG A 23 -9.85 20.54 -0.11
C ARG A 23 -9.57 22.04 -0.12
N GLU A 24 -10.62 22.86 -0.16
CA GLU A 24 -10.48 24.34 -0.18
C GLU A 24 -9.74 24.88 1.05
N ASP A 25 -9.85 24.19 2.18
CA ASP A 25 -9.29 24.58 3.47
C ASP A 25 -7.98 23.86 3.84
N GLY A 26 -7.44 23.00 2.96
CA GLY A 26 -6.11 22.43 3.12
C GLY A 26 -5.94 20.99 2.64
N GLU A 27 -4.85 20.37 3.10
CA GLU A 27 -4.50 18.97 2.84
C GLU A 27 -4.92 18.07 4.01
N TYR A 28 -5.45 16.90 3.69
CA TYR A 28 -6.04 15.95 4.63
C TYR A 28 -5.37 14.58 4.51
N PRO A 29 -5.19 13.86 5.63
CA PRO A 29 -4.61 12.54 5.61
C PRO A 29 -5.56 11.55 4.93
N GLY A 30 -5.03 10.82 3.95
CA GLY A 30 -5.72 9.70 3.33
C GLY A 30 -4.75 8.75 2.64
N VAL A 31 -5.18 7.49 2.53
CA VAL A 31 -4.42 6.44 1.87
C VAL A 31 -5.36 5.63 0.98
N SER A 32 -4.93 5.42 -0.25
CA SER A 32 -5.60 4.54 -1.23
C SER A 32 -4.71 3.36 -1.58
N PHE A 33 -5.33 2.19 -1.65
CA PHE A 33 -4.71 0.96 -2.11
C PHE A 33 -5.33 0.58 -3.45
N TYR A 34 -4.46 0.28 -4.40
CA TYR A 34 -4.85 -0.13 -5.74
C TYR A 34 -4.28 -1.49 -6.06
N VAL A 35 -4.99 -2.23 -6.91
CA VAL A 35 -4.46 -3.40 -7.60
C VAL A 35 -4.43 -3.12 -9.09
N ARG A 36 -3.31 -3.45 -9.74
CA ARG A 36 -3.16 -3.38 -11.18
C ARG A 36 -3.31 -4.77 -11.77
N THR A 37 -4.21 -4.92 -12.73
CA THR A 37 -4.44 -6.17 -13.46
C THR A 37 -4.31 -5.89 -14.95
N GLY A 38 -3.18 -6.27 -15.55
CA GLY A 38 -2.84 -5.86 -16.91
C GLY A 38 -2.63 -4.35 -17.00
N ASP A 39 -3.42 -3.68 -17.84
CA ASP A 39 -3.40 -2.22 -17.99
C ASP A 39 -4.44 -1.49 -17.12
N ASP A 40 -5.32 -2.24 -16.47
CA ASP A 40 -6.37 -1.68 -15.62
C ASP A 40 -5.91 -1.54 -14.16
N VAL A 41 -6.40 -0.49 -13.50
CA VAL A 41 -6.11 -0.18 -12.08
C VAL A 41 -7.43 -0.06 -11.32
N PHE A 42 -7.56 -0.81 -10.24
CA PHE A 42 -8.77 -0.87 -9.43
C PHE A 42 -8.48 -0.40 -8.01
N LEU A 43 -9.32 0.50 -7.47
CA LEU A 43 -9.28 0.84 -6.04
C LEU A 43 -9.80 -0.34 -5.23
N THR A 44 -9.02 -0.80 -4.26
CA THR A 44 -9.40 -1.92 -3.37
C THR A 44 -9.73 -1.46 -1.97
N TYR A 45 -9.09 -0.40 -1.48
CA TYR A 45 -9.32 0.15 -0.17
C TYR A 45 -8.97 1.63 -0.13
N VAL A 46 -9.77 2.44 0.56
CA VAL A 46 -9.48 3.85 0.83
C VAL A 46 -9.85 4.18 2.27
N THR A 47 -9.04 5.02 2.90
CA THR A 47 -9.33 5.56 4.23
C THR A 47 -8.81 6.96 4.40
N GLU A 48 -9.44 7.71 5.30
CA GLU A 48 -9.09 9.10 5.62
C GLU A 48 -9.19 9.36 7.13
N GLY A 49 -8.68 10.52 7.56
CA GLY A 49 -8.75 10.96 8.95
C GLY A 49 -8.09 9.95 9.89
N ARG A 50 -8.76 9.60 11.00
CA ARG A 50 -8.23 8.61 11.97
C ARG A 50 -8.12 7.19 11.41
N GLY A 51 -8.72 6.92 10.25
CA GLY A 51 -8.59 5.64 9.57
C GLY A 51 -7.17 5.35 9.06
N VAL A 52 -6.30 6.37 8.99
CA VAL A 52 -4.86 6.18 8.70
C VAL A 52 -4.05 5.74 9.92
N GLU A 53 -4.58 5.89 11.16
CA GLU A 53 -3.84 5.54 12.38
C GLU A 53 -3.38 4.07 12.42
N PRO A 54 -4.22 3.07 12.03
CA PRO A 54 -3.79 1.67 11.94
C PRO A 54 -2.66 1.42 10.93
N LEU A 55 -2.40 2.36 10.01
CA LEU A 55 -1.34 2.27 9.02
C LEU A 55 0.01 2.80 9.56
N SER A 56 0.11 3.12 10.85
CA SER A 56 1.37 3.59 11.45
C SER A 56 2.51 2.53 11.40
N GLY A 57 2.16 1.26 11.17
CA GLY A 57 3.12 0.17 11.03
C GLY A 57 3.02 -0.52 9.66
N PHE A 58 4.13 -1.13 9.23
CA PHE A 58 4.22 -1.87 7.97
C PHE A 58 3.14 -2.94 7.81
N ALA A 59 2.84 -3.66 8.90
CA ALA A 59 1.85 -4.72 8.91
C ALA A 59 0.44 -4.19 8.57
N GLY A 60 0.08 -3.01 9.06
CA GLY A 60 -1.20 -2.36 8.76
C GLY A 60 -1.34 -1.96 7.30
N TYR A 61 -0.24 -1.61 6.61
CA TYR A 61 -0.26 -1.41 5.17
C TYR A 61 -0.49 -2.74 4.43
N LEU A 62 0.27 -3.79 4.76
CA LEU A 62 0.15 -5.08 4.09
C LEU A 62 -1.26 -5.67 4.19
N ASP A 63 -1.91 -5.55 5.36
CA ASP A 63 -3.28 -6.02 5.62
C ASP A 63 -4.33 -5.37 4.71
N ARG A 64 -4.01 -4.24 4.06
CA ARG A 64 -4.91 -3.52 3.16
C ARG A 64 -4.54 -3.70 1.69
N THR A 65 -3.41 -4.33 1.40
CA THR A 65 -3.09 -4.78 0.04
C THR A 65 -3.90 -6.02 -0.29
N VAL A 66 -4.14 -6.27 -1.59
CA VAL A 66 -4.90 -7.44 -2.03
C VAL A 66 -4.33 -8.72 -1.46
N PHE A 67 -3.00 -8.93 -1.50
CA PHE A 67 -2.39 -10.18 -1.07
C PHE A 67 -2.11 -10.29 0.44
N GLY A 68 -2.57 -9.34 1.26
CA GLY A 68 -2.29 -9.36 2.70
C GLY A 68 -0.79 -9.39 3.01
N ARG A 69 -0.42 -10.05 4.12
CA ARG A 69 0.98 -10.27 4.50
C ARG A 69 1.59 -11.48 3.81
N GLN A 70 0.78 -12.32 3.18
CA GLN A 70 1.16 -13.58 2.54
C GLN A 70 1.71 -14.57 3.56
N GLU A 71 1.14 -14.58 4.77
CA GLU A 71 1.56 -15.45 5.86
C GLU A 71 0.64 -16.68 5.98
N SER A 72 1.19 -17.83 6.34
CA SER A 72 0.50 -19.12 6.31
C SER A 72 -0.68 -19.27 7.29
N TRP A 73 -0.83 -18.34 8.23
CA TRP A 73 -1.99 -18.27 9.13
C TRP A 73 -3.15 -17.43 8.56
N GLU A 74 -2.93 -16.65 7.50
CA GLU A 74 -3.98 -15.86 6.88
C GLU A 74 -4.98 -16.77 6.15
N ASP A 75 -6.27 -16.48 6.27
CA ASP A 75 -7.32 -17.13 5.49
C ASP A 75 -7.36 -16.55 4.08
N SER A 76 -6.37 -16.90 3.27
CA SER A 76 -6.20 -16.42 1.90
C SER A 76 -6.87 -17.35 0.88
N PRO A 77 -7.44 -16.81 -0.22
CA PRO A 77 -7.97 -17.62 -1.31
C PRO A 77 -6.94 -18.62 -1.88
N THR A 78 -7.44 -19.77 -2.35
CA THR A 78 -6.63 -20.79 -3.01
C THR A 78 -5.82 -20.20 -4.18
N GLY A 79 -4.51 -20.47 -4.19
CA GLY A 79 -3.59 -20.01 -5.24
C GLY A 79 -2.95 -18.66 -4.95
N TRP A 80 -3.28 -18.00 -3.83
CA TRP A 80 -2.55 -16.81 -3.40
C TRP A 80 -1.16 -17.15 -2.86
N PRO A 81 -0.19 -16.24 -2.99
CA PRO A 81 1.12 -16.41 -2.37
C PRO A 81 0.99 -16.58 -0.85
N THR A 82 1.70 -17.55 -0.31
CA THR A 82 1.76 -17.80 1.14
C THR A 82 3.18 -18.22 1.55
N GLY A 83 3.57 -17.96 2.79
CA GLY A 83 4.87 -18.28 3.33
C GLY A 83 4.91 -18.22 4.86
N ASP A 84 6.07 -18.53 5.42
CA ASP A 84 6.23 -18.56 6.88
C ASP A 84 6.15 -17.15 7.48
N PRO A 85 5.49 -16.98 8.64
CA PRO A 85 5.29 -15.67 9.25
C PRO A 85 6.58 -14.92 9.52
N HIS A 86 6.59 -13.61 9.29
CA HIS A 86 7.69 -12.68 9.60
C HIS A 86 9.01 -12.93 8.84
N THR A 87 9.08 -13.90 7.93
CA THR A 87 10.33 -14.26 7.21
C THR A 87 10.76 -13.24 6.16
N ARG A 88 9.86 -12.35 5.74
CA ARG A 88 10.17 -11.27 4.78
C ARG A 88 10.72 -10.00 5.44
N ASN A 89 10.65 -9.89 6.77
CA ASN A 89 11.22 -8.77 7.49
C ASN A 89 12.72 -9.00 7.61
N ARG A 90 13.50 -8.21 6.87
CA ARG A 90 14.96 -8.20 7.00
C ARG A 90 15.42 -7.01 7.82
N ARG A 91 16.41 -7.23 8.68
CA ARG A 91 17.10 -6.14 9.36
C ARG A 91 17.89 -5.32 8.36
N HIS A 92 18.14 -4.07 8.70
CA HIS A 92 18.84 -3.13 7.82
C HIS A 92 20.22 -3.66 7.34
N ASP A 93 20.90 -4.44 8.17
CA ASP A 93 22.21 -5.06 7.90
C ASP A 93 22.15 -6.40 7.13
N GLU A 94 20.96 -6.92 6.86
CA GLU A 94 20.76 -8.16 6.09
C GLU A 94 20.56 -7.90 4.58
N TYR A 95 20.49 -6.64 4.17
CA TYR A 95 20.42 -6.27 2.76
C TYR A 95 21.84 -6.23 2.15
N PRO A 96 22.01 -6.66 0.88
CA PRO A 96 23.27 -6.48 0.17
C PRO A 96 23.66 -4.99 0.15
N ALA A 97 24.96 -4.70 0.24
CA ALA A 97 25.45 -3.36 -0.03
C ALA A 97 25.11 -2.99 -1.49
N GLU A 98 24.47 -1.83 -1.69
CA GLU A 98 24.17 -1.27 -3.01
C GLU A 98 25.44 -0.85 -3.77
#